data_AF-A0AAE3Y7J7-F1
#
_entry.id   AF-A0AAE3Y7J7-F1
#
_cell.length_a   1.000
_cell.length_b   1.000
_cell.length_c   1.000
_cell.angle_alpha   90.00
_cell.angle_beta   90.00
_cell.angle_gamma   90.00
#
_symmetry.space_group_name_H-M   'P 1'
#
loop_
_entity.id
_entity.type
_entity.pdbx_description
1 polymer ?
#
loop_
_entity_poly.entity_id
_entity_poly.type
_entity_poly.pdbx_seq_one_letter_code
_entity_poly.pdbx_strand_id
1 'polypeptide(L)'
;MKYLFVMVCFVCSMLSQAQQKQDPWKDSQLIDPALLASRIVKNKTKDIIIISVGPEAIIKGSVDIGPTHEPENLEKLRNYLKDIPKNKEIVIYCGCCPFVKCPNIRPAFNLLMEMGFKNAKLLNLPKNIKTDWLDKDYPTND
;
A
#
# COMPACT_ATOMS: atom_id res chain seq x y z
N MET A 1 -36.42 18.75 59.41
CA MET A 1 -35.22 17.92 59.75
C MET A 1 -35.35 16.65 58.92
N LYS A 2 -34.43 16.24 58.06
CA LYS A 2 -33.04 16.62 57.85
C LYS A 2 -32.66 16.02 56.49
N TYR A 3 -32.03 16.83 55.64
CA TYR A 3 -31.49 16.45 54.34
C TYR A 3 -30.55 15.24 54.47
N LEU A 4 -30.53 14.36 53.46
CA LEU A 4 -29.27 13.77 53.03
C LEU A 4 -29.27 13.49 51.53
N PHE A 5 -28.55 14.36 50.83
CA PHE A 5 -27.99 14.18 49.50
C PHE A 5 -27.28 12.82 49.39
N VAL A 6 -27.52 12.06 48.32
CA VAL A 6 -26.50 11.16 47.77
C VAL A 6 -26.40 11.35 46.27
N MET A 7 -25.25 11.92 45.93
CA MET A 7 -24.63 12.16 44.64
C MET A 7 -24.62 10.90 43.77
N VAL A 8 -25.34 10.92 42.64
CA VAL A 8 -25.23 9.87 41.61
C VAL A 8 -24.05 10.21 40.72
N CYS A 9 -22.98 9.42 40.86
CA CYS A 9 -21.78 9.48 40.07
C CYS A 9 -22.09 9.34 38.57
N PHE A 10 -21.82 10.41 37.80
CA PHE A 10 -21.82 10.36 36.34
C PHE A 10 -20.55 9.65 35.89
N VAL A 11 -20.62 8.33 35.70
CA VAL A 11 -19.52 7.55 35.16
C VAL A 11 -19.40 7.90 33.68
N CYS A 12 -18.48 8.80 33.35
CA CYS A 12 -18.12 9.13 31.98
C CYS A 12 -17.35 7.94 31.41
N SER A 13 -18.07 7.02 30.78
CA SER A 13 -17.51 5.91 30.03
C SER A 13 -16.72 6.44 28.84
N MET A 14 -15.40 6.55 29.01
CA MET A 14 -14.43 6.72 27.92
C MET A 14 -14.53 5.50 27.00
N LEU A 15 -15.35 5.60 25.96
CA LEU A 15 -15.31 4.67 24.83
C LEU A 15 -13.99 4.90 24.11
N SER A 16 -12.97 4.11 24.42
CA SER A 16 -11.78 3.95 23.59
C SER A 16 -12.22 3.35 22.26
N GLN A 17 -12.62 4.20 21.32
CA GLN A 17 -12.71 3.80 19.92
C GLN A 17 -11.28 3.53 19.46
N ALA A 18 -10.93 2.26 19.32
CA ALA A 18 -9.81 1.86 18.48
C ALA A 18 -10.13 2.38 17.09
N GLN A 19 -9.62 3.56 16.75
CA GLN A 19 -9.84 4.21 15.48
C GLN A 19 -9.15 3.34 14.43
N GLN A 20 -9.93 2.42 13.84
CA GLN A 20 -9.49 1.59 12.73
C GLN A 20 -9.23 2.55 11.57
N LYS A 21 -7.98 3.01 11.45
CA LYS A 21 -7.56 3.90 10.37
C LYS A 21 -7.97 3.23 9.07
N GLN A 22 -8.91 3.85 8.37
CA GLN A 22 -9.30 3.46 7.03
C GLN A 22 -8.05 3.38 6.16
N ASP A 23 -8.00 2.41 5.26
CA ASP A 23 -6.88 2.27 4.35
C ASP A 23 -6.70 3.54 3.50
N PRO A 24 -5.44 3.93 3.18
CA PRO A 24 -5.18 5.16 2.46
C PRO A 24 -5.48 5.07 0.95
N TRP A 25 -5.87 3.90 0.47
CA TRP A 25 -6.31 3.65 -0.91
C TRP A 25 -7.80 3.36 -0.96
N LYS A 26 -8.40 3.63 -2.13
CA LYS A 26 -9.78 3.23 -2.46
C LYS A 26 -9.76 1.91 -3.24
N ASP A 27 -10.88 1.21 -3.29
CA ASP A 27 -11.04 -0.01 -4.12
C ASP A 27 -10.73 0.26 -5.59
N SER A 28 -11.09 1.43 -6.12
CA SER A 28 -10.76 1.85 -7.49
C SER A 28 -9.27 2.07 -7.77
N GLN A 29 -8.45 2.09 -6.71
CA GLN A 29 -6.99 2.17 -6.79
C GLN A 29 -6.34 0.78 -6.67
N LEU A 30 -7.11 -0.28 -6.44
CA LEU A 30 -6.63 -1.64 -6.57
C LEU A 30 -6.51 -2.00 -8.05
N ILE A 31 -5.40 -2.65 -8.40
CA ILE A 31 -5.20 -3.26 -9.72
C ILE A 31 -5.16 -4.77 -9.57
N ASP A 32 -5.89 -5.46 -10.45
CA ASP A 32 -5.91 -6.91 -10.51
C ASP A 32 -4.56 -7.47 -11.01
N PRO A 33 -4.03 -8.54 -10.39
CA PRO A 33 -2.78 -9.17 -10.82
C PRO A 33 -2.76 -9.61 -12.28
N ALA A 34 -3.85 -10.22 -12.77
CA ALA A 34 -3.93 -10.67 -14.16
C ALA A 34 -3.93 -9.49 -15.14
N LEU A 35 -4.55 -8.36 -14.76
CA LEU A 35 -4.52 -7.14 -15.56
C LEU A 35 -3.09 -6.59 -15.68
N LEU A 36 -2.36 -6.47 -14.57
CA LEU A 36 -0.97 -6.01 -14.60
C LEU A 36 -0.08 -6.97 -15.40
N ALA A 37 -0.18 -8.27 -15.14
CA ALA A 37 0.57 -9.30 -15.87
C ALA A 37 0.31 -9.24 -17.38
N SER A 38 -0.95 -9.09 -17.80
CA SER A 38 -1.33 -8.94 -19.22
C SER A 38 -0.68 -7.71 -19.86
N ARG A 39 -0.58 -6.60 -19.13
CA ARG A 39 0.09 -5.38 -19.62
C ARG A 39 1.60 -5.61 -19.77
N ILE A 40 2.24 -6.31 -18.84
CA ILE A 40 3.65 -6.67 -18.93
C ILE A 40 3.91 -7.56 -20.16
N VAL A 41 3.16 -8.66 -20.32
CA VAL A 41 3.30 -9.59 -21.46
C VAL A 41 3.12 -8.88 -22.81
N LYS A 42 2.17 -7.94 -22.88
CA LYS A 42 1.89 -7.17 -24.10
C LYS A 42 2.83 -5.98 -24.33
N ASN A 43 3.88 -5.83 -23.51
CA ASN A 43 4.80 -4.69 -23.54
C ASN A 43 4.10 -3.32 -23.43
N LYS A 44 2.99 -3.26 -22.67
CA LYS A 44 2.18 -2.05 -22.43
C LYS A 44 2.50 -1.39 -21.08
N THR A 45 3.78 -1.33 -20.73
CA THR A 45 4.26 -0.79 -19.45
C THR A 45 5.01 0.52 -19.58
N LYS A 46 5.17 1.07 -20.80
CA LYS A 46 5.86 2.36 -21.04
C LYS A 46 5.33 3.50 -20.16
N ASP A 47 4.04 3.47 -19.84
CA ASP A 47 3.36 4.49 -19.03
C ASP A 47 3.09 4.11 -17.57
N ILE A 48 3.67 3.00 -17.12
CA ILE A 48 3.48 2.47 -15.76
C ILE A 48 4.84 2.32 -15.10
N ILE A 49 4.95 2.77 -13.85
CA ILE A 49 6.10 2.49 -13.00
C ILE A 49 5.64 1.49 -11.94
N ILE A 50 6.26 0.31 -11.94
CA ILE A 50 5.98 -0.75 -10.97
C ILE A 50 7.06 -0.67 -9.89
N ILE A 51 6.67 -0.63 -8.63
CA ILE A 51 7.61 -0.43 -7.52
C ILE A 51 7.38 -1.51 -6.47
N SER A 52 8.43 -2.29 -6.16
CA SER A 52 8.43 -3.15 -4.99
C SER A 52 8.78 -2.32 -3.76
N VAL A 53 7.89 -2.34 -2.77
CA VAL A 53 8.10 -1.72 -1.45
C VAL A 53 8.25 -2.79 -0.36
N GLY A 54 8.50 -4.03 -0.77
CA GLY A 54 8.76 -5.18 0.10
C GLY A 54 10.21 -5.63 0.04
N PRO A 55 10.54 -6.77 0.68
CA PRO A 55 11.92 -7.27 0.74
C PRO A 55 12.47 -7.77 -0.61
N GLU A 56 11.60 -8.07 -1.59
CA GLU A 56 12.02 -8.63 -2.88
C GLU A 56 11.26 -7.97 -4.03
N ALA A 57 11.98 -7.65 -5.11
CA ALA A 57 11.42 -7.12 -6.35
C ALA A 57 11.20 -8.22 -7.39
N ILE A 58 10.15 -9.04 -7.18
CA ILE A 58 9.84 -10.21 -8.01
C ILE A 58 9.20 -9.86 -9.36
N ILE A 59 8.32 -8.85 -9.43
CA ILE A 59 7.55 -8.55 -10.64
C ILE A 59 8.45 -7.97 -11.73
N LYS A 60 8.31 -8.48 -12.97
CA LYS A 60 9.13 -8.04 -14.11
C LYS A 60 9.11 -6.53 -14.29
N GLY A 61 10.30 -5.93 -14.38
CA GLY A 61 10.48 -4.49 -14.60
C GLY A 61 10.11 -3.63 -13.39
N SER A 62 9.94 -4.23 -12.20
CA SER A 62 9.71 -3.46 -10.99
C SER A 62 11.00 -2.85 -10.46
N VAL A 63 10.89 -1.62 -9.96
CA VAL A 63 11.95 -0.92 -9.25
C VAL A 63 12.01 -1.43 -7.82
N ASP A 64 13.20 -1.79 -7.38
CA ASP A 64 13.45 -2.27 -6.03
C ASP A 64 13.74 -1.12 -5.06
N ILE A 65 12.72 -0.74 -4.27
CA ILE A 65 12.88 0.23 -3.19
C ILE A 65 13.27 -0.45 -1.89
N GLY A 66 12.74 -1.64 -1.61
CA GLY A 66 12.88 -2.33 -0.32
C GLY A 66 11.74 -2.01 0.66
N PRO A 67 11.76 -2.62 1.87
CA PRO A 67 10.70 -2.51 2.87
C PRO A 67 10.49 -1.08 3.38
N THR A 68 9.39 -0.42 2.98
CA THR A 68 9.12 0.99 3.30
C THR A 68 8.55 1.27 4.69
N HIS A 69 8.39 0.25 5.54
CA HIS A 69 8.24 0.49 6.97
C HIS A 69 9.55 1.01 7.60
N GLU A 70 10.70 0.73 6.95
CA GLU A 70 11.99 1.30 7.31
C GLU A 70 12.09 2.75 6.80
N PRO A 71 12.46 3.72 7.65
CA PRO A 71 12.55 5.13 7.26
C PRO A 71 13.50 5.38 6.07
N GLU A 72 14.61 4.66 5.99
CA GLU A 72 15.59 4.78 4.90
C GLU A 72 14.97 4.43 3.54
N ASN A 73 14.21 3.34 3.47
CA ASN A 73 13.55 2.93 2.23
C ASN A 73 12.38 3.85 1.86
N LEU A 74 11.70 4.43 2.86
CA LEU A 74 10.67 5.44 2.60
C LEU A 74 11.28 6.73 2.01
N GLU A 75 12.45 7.15 2.49
CA GLU A 75 13.17 8.28 1.92
C GLU A 75 13.76 7.95 0.54
N LYS A 76 14.25 6.73 0.33
CA LYS A 76 14.64 6.22 -1.00
C LYS A 76 13.47 6.28 -1.99
N LEU A 77 12.27 5.87 -1.57
CA LEU A 77 11.05 6.01 -2.36
C LEU A 77 10.74 7.48 -2.67
N ARG A 78 10.81 8.36 -1.68
CA ARG A 78 10.59 9.80 -1.86
C ARG A 78 11.53 10.37 -2.90
N ASN A 79 12.82 10.06 -2.80
CA ASN A 79 13.86 10.52 -3.72
C ASN A 79 13.62 10.01 -5.14
N TYR A 80 13.31 8.72 -5.30
CA TYR A 80 12.97 8.14 -6.60
C TYR A 80 11.76 8.83 -7.25
N LEU A 81 10.76 9.23 -6.45
CA LEU A 81 9.52 9.86 -6.92
C LEU A 81 9.62 11.38 -7.20
N LYS A 82 10.72 12.05 -6.83
CA LYS A 82 10.86 13.52 -6.97
C LYS A 82 10.72 13.97 -8.42
N ASP A 83 11.36 13.26 -9.34
CA ASP A 83 11.44 13.63 -10.76
C ASP A 83 10.35 12.98 -11.62
N ILE A 84 9.44 12.20 -11.01
CA ILE A 84 8.37 11.51 -11.74
C ILE A 84 7.15 12.45 -11.89
N PRO A 85 6.61 12.60 -13.13
CA PRO A 85 5.38 13.35 -13.38
C PRO A 85 4.19 12.83 -12.55
N LYS A 86 3.42 13.72 -11.92
CA LYS A 86 2.35 13.35 -10.98
C LYS A 86 1.14 12.66 -11.64
N ASN A 87 1.05 12.69 -12.97
CA ASN A 87 0.04 11.99 -13.76
C ASN A 87 0.47 10.59 -14.20
N LYS A 88 1.74 10.19 -13.99
CA LYS A 88 2.23 8.84 -14.31
C LYS A 88 1.48 7.80 -13.47
N GLU A 89 1.20 6.64 -14.05
CA GLU A 89 0.64 5.52 -13.29
C GLU A 89 1.74 4.88 -12.44
N ILE A 90 1.53 4.84 -11.13
CA ILE A 90 2.45 4.22 -10.18
C ILE A 90 1.73 3.03 -9.55
N VAL A 91 2.24 1.83 -9.75
CA VAL A 91 1.74 0.61 -9.11
C VAL A 91 2.74 0.16 -8.06
N ILE A 92 2.36 0.23 -6.78
CA ILE A 92 3.18 -0.34 -5.70
C ILE A 92 2.71 -1.74 -5.33
N TYR A 93 3.62 -2.57 -4.82
CA TYR A 93 3.28 -3.86 -4.24
C TYR A 93 4.28 -4.25 -3.14
N CYS A 94 3.83 -5.12 -2.24
CA CYS A 94 4.71 -5.87 -1.34
C CYS A 94 4.24 -7.32 -1.32
N GLY A 95 5.14 -8.25 -1.62
CA GLY A 95 4.81 -9.65 -1.89
C GLY A 95 4.79 -10.60 -0.68
N CYS A 96 5.37 -10.20 0.46
CA CYS A 96 5.69 -11.13 1.56
C CYS A 96 4.48 -11.57 2.40
N CYS A 97 3.38 -10.83 2.39
CA CYS A 97 2.22 -11.08 3.24
C CYS A 97 0.94 -10.48 2.62
N PRO A 98 -0.26 -10.83 3.12
CA PRO A 98 -1.50 -10.20 2.71
C PRO A 98 -1.41 -8.68 2.85
N PHE A 99 -1.66 -7.97 1.75
CA PHE A 99 -1.44 -6.53 1.68
C PHE A 99 -2.22 -5.73 2.75
N VAL A 100 -3.39 -6.24 3.16
CA VAL A 100 -4.24 -5.67 4.22
C VAL A 100 -3.50 -5.51 5.55
N LYS A 101 -2.55 -6.40 5.89
CA LYS A 101 -1.79 -6.35 7.15
C LYS A 101 -0.33 -5.91 6.95
N CYS A 102 0.04 -5.53 5.73
CA CYS A 102 1.42 -5.23 5.41
C CYS A 102 1.87 -3.90 6.04
N PRO A 103 3.00 -3.88 6.78
CA PRO A 103 3.52 -2.64 7.36
C PRO A 103 4.14 -1.71 6.31
N ASN A 104 4.52 -2.24 5.14
CA ASN A 104 5.19 -1.46 4.08
C ASN A 104 4.23 -0.61 3.24
N ILE A 105 3.03 -1.13 2.96
CA ILE A 105 2.18 -0.57 1.91
C ILE A 105 1.57 0.77 2.33
N ARG A 106 1.10 0.88 3.58
CA ARG A 106 0.48 2.12 4.09
C ARG A 106 1.43 3.32 4.05
N PRO A 107 2.68 3.25 4.57
CA PRO A 107 3.59 4.40 4.47
C PRO A 107 3.94 4.74 3.01
N ALA A 108 4.16 3.75 2.14
CA ALA A 108 4.43 4.00 0.72
C ALA A 108 3.24 4.66 0.00
N PHE A 109 2.02 4.17 0.23
CA PHE A 109 0.83 4.72 -0.41
C PHE A 109 0.53 6.13 0.09
N ASN A 110 0.65 6.37 1.40
CA ASN A 110 0.52 7.71 1.97
C ASN A 110 1.51 8.68 1.32
N LEU A 111 2.77 8.28 1.17
CA LEU A 111 3.79 9.10 0.52
C LEU A 111 3.41 9.47 -0.92
N LEU A 112 2.86 8.53 -1.70
CA LEU A 112 2.37 8.83 -3.06
C LEU A 112 1.25 9.89 -3.04
N MET A 113 0.32 9.78 -2.10
CA MET A 113 -0.78 10.74 -1.95
C MET A 113 -0.29 12.11 -1.48
N GLU A 114 0.61 12.14 -0.50
CA GLU A 114 1.27 13.36 0.00
C GLU A 114 2.05 14.08 -1.10
N MET A 115 2.74 13.33 -1.97
CA MET A 115 3.48 13.87 -3.11
C MET A 115 2.57 14.26 -4.29
N GLY A 116 1.26 14.04 -4.18
CA GLY A 116 0.25 14.52 -5.13
C GLY A 116 0.07 13.65 -6.37
N PHE A 117 0.52 12.39 -6.37
CA PHE A 117 0.30 11.47 -7.50
C PHE A 117 -1.20 11.24 -7.71
N LYS A 118 -1.63 11.33 -8.97
CA LYS A 118 -3.05 11.24 -9.35
C LYS A 118 -3.47 9.84 -9.77
N ASN A 119 -2.51 9.02 -10.20
CA ASN A 119 -2.74 7.64 -10.65
C ASN A 119 -1.90 6.65 -9.83
N ALA A 120 -1.96 6.78 -8.50
CA ALA A 120 -1.40 5.82 -7.56
C ALA A 120 -2.33 4.60 -7.45
N LYS A 121 -1.75 3.41 -7.65
CA LYS A 121 -2.40 2.11 -7.63
C LYS A 121 -1.65 1.16 -6.70
N LEU A 122 -2.40 0.21 -6.16
CA LEU A 122 -1.89 -0.85 -5.31
C LEU A 122 -2.25 -2.20 -5.94
N LEU A 123 -1.24 -3.04 -6.16
CA LEU A 123 -1.46 -4.39 -6.66
C LEU A 123 -2.22 -5.23 -5.62
N ASN A 124 -3.35 -5.81 -6.03
CA ASN A 124 -4.18 -6.61 -5.15
C ASN A 124 -3.57 -8.00 -4.93
N LEU A 125 -2.76 -8.14 -3.88
CA LEU A 125 -2.16 -9.41 -3.43
C LEU A 125 -2.80 -9.85 -2.11
N PRO A 126 -3.99 -10.47 -2.12
CA PRO A 126 -4.73 -10.84 -0.91
C PRO A 126 -4.03 -11.91 -0.07
N LYS A 127 -3.12 -12.71 -0.65
CA LYS A 127 -2.37 -13.76 0.04
C LYS A 127 -0.88 -13.44 0.11
N ASN A 128 -0.20 -13.46 -1.03
CA ASN A 128 1.25 -13.22 -1.18
C ASN A 128 1.66 -13.36 -2.65
N ILE A 129 2.89 -12.94 -2.96
CA ILE A 129 3.45 -13.03 -4.32
C ILE A 129 3.51 -14.45 -4.85
N LYS A 130 3.76 -15.46 -3.99
CA LYS A 130 3.77 -16.85 -4.44
C LYS A 130 2.41 -17.25 -5.03
N THR A 131 1.33 -17.04 -4.28
CA THR A 131 -0.01 -17.53 -4.66
C THR A 131 -0.66 -16.66 -5.74
N ASP A 132 -0.49 -15.34 -5.62
CA ASP A 132 -1.22 -14.37 -6.43
C ASP A 132 -0.45 -13.96 -7.69
N TRP A 133 0.82 -14.41 -7.84
CA TRP A 133 1.67 -14.11 -8.99
C TRP A 133 2.46 -15.31 -9.51
N LEU A 134 3.31 -15.94 -8.69
CA LEU A 134 4.23 -16.99 -9.15
C LEU A 134 3.49 -18.28 -9.56
N ASP A 135 2.56 -18.76 -8.74
CA ASP A 135 1.73 -19.95 -9.02
C ASP A 135 0.78 -19.73 -10.22
N LYS A 136 0.75 -18.51 -10.79
CA LYS A 136 0.00 -18.14 -11.99
C LYS A 136 0.88 -17.99 -13.23
N ASP A 137 2.17 -18.27 -13.11
CA ASP A 137 3.18 -18.11 -14.17
C ASP A 137 3.21 -16.67 -14.74
N TYR A 138 2.93 -15.67 -13.89
CA TYR A 138 3.02 -14.27 -14.30
C TYR A 138 4.47 -13.79 -14.38
N PRO A 139 4.78 -12.78 -15.23
CA PRO A 139 6.16 -12.39 -15.50
C PRO A 139 6.93 -11.93 -14.26
N THR A 140 8.12 -12.48 -14.05
CA THR A 140 9.04 -12.08 -12.99
C THR A 140 10.29 -11.38 -13.54
N ASN A 141 11.03 -10.71 -12.68
CA ASN A 141 12.43 -10.41 -12.94
C ASN A 141 13.20 -11.74 -13.07
N ASP A 142 14.22 -11.75 -13.93
CA ASP A 142 15.14 -12.88 -14.10
C ASP A 142 16.18 -12.92 -12.97
#